data_AF-A0A968IGC0-F1
#
_entry.id   AF-A0A968IGC0-F1
#
_cell.length_a   1.000
_cell.length_b   1.000
_cell.length_c   1.000
_cell.angle_alpha   90.00
_cell.angle_beta   90.00
_cell.angle_gamma   90.00
#
_symmetry.space_group_name_H-M   'P 1'
#
loop_
_entity.id
_entity.type
_entity.pdbx_description
1 polymer ?
#
loop_
_entity_poly.entity_id
_entity_poly.type
_entity_poly.pdbx_seq_one_letter_code
_entity_poly.pdbx_strand_id
1 'polypeptide(L)'
;MYTTSSIKKLGTVLQQADLVSSTQVKIALREQAQFKNKRIGEILARRGWLKQETADFFAEQWPNLLSHRVRQPIGQYFKKAALLSDRRSK
;
A
#
# COMPACT_ATOMS: atom_id res chain seq x y z
N MET A 1 7.69 29.12 0.17
CA MET A 1 6.82 28.41 1.12
C MET A 1 7.21 26.94 1.13
N TYR A 2 7.71 26.42 2.23
CA TYR A 2 8.07 24.99 2.36
C TYR A 2 6.79 24.17 2.43
N THR A 3 6.53 23.27 1.47
CA THR A 3 5.46 22.30 1.61
C THR A 3 6.01 21.12 2.39
N THR A 4 5.67 21.04 3.66
CA THR A 4 5.79 19.80 4.43
C THR A 4 5.07 18.69 3.65
N SER A 5 5.83 17.70 3.19
CA SER A 5 5.29 16.48 2.60
C SER A 5 4.41 15.79 3.65
N SER A 6 3.12 16.08 3.64
CA SER A 6 2.14 15.44 4.50
C SER A 6 2.18 13.94 4.19
N ILE A 7 2.60 13.14 5.16
CA ILE A 7 2.60 11.68 5.05
C ILE A 7 1.15 11.26 4.87
N LYS A 8 0.77 10.95 3.61
CA LYS A 8 -0.57 10.45 3.29
C LYS A 8 -0.79 9.14 4.05
N LYS A 9 -1.96 8.99 4.65
CA LYS A 9 -2.36 7.75 5.33
C LYS A 9 -2.37 6.59 4.34
N LEU A 10 -1.88 5.41 4.76
CA LEU A 10 -1.78 4.23 3.91
C LEU A 10 -3.10 3.89 3.19
N GLY A 11 -4.23 3.91 3.89
CA GLY A 11 -5.54 3.64 3.29
C GLY A 11 -5.90 4.59 2.14
N THR A 12 -5.52 5.87 2.23
CA THR A 12 -5.74 6.85 1.16
C THR A 12 -4.84 6.57 -0.03
N VAL A 13 -3.58 6.20 0.21
CA VAL A 13 -2.63 5.85 -0.87
C VAL A 13 -3.13 4.63 -1.64
N LEU A 14 -3.51 3.57 -0.93
CA LEU A 14 -4.01 2.33 -1.54
C LEU A 14 -5.32 2.57 -2.31
N GLN A 15 -6.21 3.41 -1.79
CA GLN A 15 -7.44 3.81 -2.48
C GLN A 15 -7.16 4.60 -3.75
N GLN A 16 -6.25 5.58 -3.71
CA GLN A 16 -5.88 6.39 -4.88
C GLN A 16 -5.21 5.57 -5.98
N ALA A 17 -4.58 4.45 -5.61
CA ALA A 17 -3.97 3.51 -6.52
C ALA A 17 -4.93 2.42 -7.05
N ASP A 18 -6.23 2.50 -6.73
CA ASP A 18 -7.25 1.49 -7.05
C ASP A 18 -6.92 0.06 -6.55
N LEU A 19 -6.05 -0.04 -5.55
CA LEU A 19 -5.68 -1.33 -4.93
C LEU A 19 -6.75 -1.80 -3.93
N VAL A 20 -7.56 -0.87 -3.43
CA VAL A 20 -8.68 -1.12 -2.52
C VAL A 20 -9.78 -0.09 -2.74
N SER A 21 -11.04 -0.45 -2.53
CA SER A 21 -12.17 0.47 -2.62
C SER A 21 -12.33 1.33 -1.36
N SER A 22 -13.03 2.45 -1.49
CA SER A 22 -13.39 3.32 -0.35
C SER A 22 -14.15 2.56 0.75
N THR A 23 -15.01 1.62 0.36
CA THR A 23 -15.78 0.76 1.28
C THR A 23 -14.86 -0.19 2.04
N GLN A 24 -13.90 -0.83 1.37
CA GLN A 24 -12.93 -1.72 2.02
C GLN A 24 -12.08 -0.96 3.04
N VAL A 25 -11.63 0.26 2.71
CA VAL A 25 -10.89 1.12 3.64
C VAL A 25 -11.75 1.46 4.87
N LYS A 26 -13.01 1.85 4.69
CA LYS A 26 -13.93 2.14 5.80
C LYS A 26 -14.13 0.94 6.73
N ILE A 27 -14.32 -0.25 6.16
CA ILE A 27 -14.48 -1.48 6.96
C ILE A 27 -13.19 -1.79 7.73
N ALA A 28 -12.03 -1.74 7.07
CA ALA A 28 -10.75 -2.00 7.70
C ALA A 28 -10.44 -1.02 8.83
N LEU A 29 -10.78 0.27 8.68
CA LEU A 29 -10.64 1.28 9.74
C LEU A 29 -11.55 1.00 10.94
N ARG A 30 -12.79 0.54 10.72
CA ARG A 30 -13.70 0.16 11.81
C ARG A 30 -13.14 -1.02 12.61
N GLU A 31 -12.58 -2.02 11.93
CA GLU A 31 -11.89 -3.13 12.59
C GLU A 31 -10.63 -2.69 13.32
N GLN A 32 -9.83 -1.82 12.72
CA GLN A 32 -8.63 -1.30 13.36
C GLN A 32 -8.98 -0.59 14.68
N ALA A 33 -10.09 0.15 14.72
CA ALA A 33 -10.56 0.80 15.93
C ALA A 33 -10.97 -0.19 17.05
N GLN A 34 -11.39 -1.40 16.69
CA GLN A 34 -11.73 -2.47 17.65
C GLN A 34 -10.49 -3.18 18.22
N PHE A 35 -9.37 -3.17 17.49
CA PHE A 35 -8.13 -3.85 17.87
C PHE A 35 -6.94 -2.90 17.83
N LYS A 36 -6.58 -2.32 18.99
CA LYS A 36 -5.53 -1.28 19.13
C LYS A 36 -4.18 -1.58 18.47
N ASN A 37 -3.85 -2.86 18.22
CA ASN A 37 -2.53 -3.28 17.74
C ASN A 37 -2.50 -3.76 16.28
N LYS A 38 -3.59 -3.64 15.51
CA LYS A 38 -3.61 -4.13 14.11
C LYS A 38 -3.32 -3.00 13.12
N ARG A 39 -2.45 -3.26 12.14
CA ARG A 39 -2.20 -2.31 11.04
C ARG A 39 -3.30 -2.47 9.98
N ILE A 40 -3.71 -1.35 9.36
CA ILE A 40 -4.75 -1.39 8.31
C ILE A 40 -4.36 -2.32 7.16
N GLY A 41 -3.07 -2.36 6.79
CA GLY A 41 -2.55 -3.26 5.74
C GLY A 41 -2.79 -4.74 6.05
N GLU A 42 -2.50 -5.17 7.29
CA GLU A 42 -2.75 -6.55 7.75
C GLU A 42 -4.24 -6.89 7.75
N ILE A 43 -5.11 -5.93 8.07
CA ILE A 43 -6.56 -6.14 8.05
C ILE A 43 -7.05 -6.34 6.60
N LEU A 44 -6.60 -5.50 5.67
CA LEU A 44 -6.91 -5.62 4.25
C LEU A 44 -6.41 -6.97 3.69
N ALA A 45 -5.21 -7.38 4.08
CA ALA A 45 -4.60 -8.63 3.66
C ALA A 45 -5.30 -9.87 4.22
N ARG A 46 -5.57 -9.89 5.53
CA ARG A 46 -6.32 -10.98 6.18
C ARG A 46 -7.70 -11.20 5.56
N ARG A 47 -8.33 -10.13 5.06
CA ARG A 47 -9.63 -10.19 4.39
C ARG A 47 -9.57 -10.62 2.92
N GLY A 48 -8.37 -10.78 2.35
CA GLY A 48 -8.16 -11.15 0.95
C GLY A 48 -8.40 -10.00 -0.03
N TRP A 49 -8.47 -8.75 0.42
CA TRP A 49 -8.69 -7.59 -0.46
C TRP A 49 -7.40 -7.03 -1.05
N LEU A 50 -6.28 -7.34 -0.42
CA LEU A 50 -4.95 -6.91 -0.83
C LEU A 50 -3.97 -8.04 -0.52
N LYS A 51 -2.88 -8.19 -1.27
CA LYS A 51 -1.81 -9.08 -0.84
C LYS A 51 -1.04 -8.46 0.33
N GLN A 52 -0.54 -9.29 1.24
CA GLN A 52 0.25 -8.81 2.38
C GLN A 52 1.49 -8.04 1.89
N GLU A 53 2.17 -8.59 0.89
CA GLU A 53 3.38 -8.02 0.29
C GLU A 53 3.11 -6.65 -0.35
N THR A 54 1.94 -6.48 -0.96
CA THR A 54 1.53 -5.17 -1.49
C THR A 54 1.30 -4.18 -0.34
N ALA A 55 0.63 -4.61 0.74
CA ALA A 55 0.40 -3.75 1.89
C ALA A 55 1.72 -3.30 2.54
N ASP A 56 2.66 -4.23 2.71
CA ASP A 56 3.98 -4.00 3.30
C ASP A 56 4.82 -3.07 2.42
N PHE A 57 4.83 -3.27 1.09
CA PHE A 57 5.51 -2.38 0.16
C PHE A 57 5.06 -0.92 0.30
N PHE A 58 3.75 -0.69 0.30
CA PHE A 58 3.21 0.67 0.40
C PHE A 58 3.34 1.28 1.80
N ALA A 59 3.42 0.45 2.85
CA ALA A 59 3.63 0.92 4.22
C ALA A 59 5.09 1.29 4.51
N GLU A 60 6.04 0.50 4.01
CA GLU A 60 7.43 0.55 4.47
C GLU A 60 8.41 1.09 3.40
N GLN A 61 8.19 0.76 2.13
CA GLN A 61 9.12 1.12 1.06
C GLN A 61 8.69 2.40 0.34
N TRP A 62 7.40 2.52 0.04
CA TRP A 62 6.84 3.63 -0.74
C TRP A 62 7.14 5.02 -0.16
N PRO A 63 7.00 5.30 1.16
CA PRO A 63 7.32 6.61 1.72
C PRO A 63 8.79 7.01 1.52
N ASN A 64 9.69 6.03 1.61
CA ASN A 64 11.12 6.23 1.40
C ASN A 64 11.44 6.52 -0.07
N LEU A 65 10.76 5.84 -1.00
CA LEU A 65 10.91 6.08 -2.44
C LEU A 65 10.40 7.46 -2.87
N LEU A 66 9.37 7.99 -2.21
CA LEU A 66 8.91 9.36 -2.46
C LEU A 66 9.90 10.42 -1.95
N SER A 67 10.66 10.09 -0.90
CA SER A 67 11.63 10.99 -0.27
C SER A 67 12.98 11.00 -0.99
N HIS A 68 13.36 9.89 -1.64
CA HIS A 68 14.65 9.74 -2.32
C HIS A 68 14.44 9.66 -3.84
N ARG A 69 15.17 10.48 -4.62
CA ARG A 69 15.08 10.50 -6.10
C ARG A 69 15.73 9.28 -6.80
N VAL A 70 15.65 8.09 -6.21
CA VAL A 70 16.16 6.87 -6.85
C VAL A 70 15.16 6.45 -7.93
N ARG A 71 15.58 6.51 -9.20
CA ARG A 71 14.76 6.10 -10.34
C ARG A 71 15.09 4.66 -10.74
N GLN A 72 14.17 3.74 -10.46
CA GLN A 72 14.17 2.40 -11.05
C GLN A 72 13.15 2.35 -12.21
N PRO A 73 13.29 1.42 -13.17
CA PRO A 73 12.24 1.16 -14.13
C PRO A 73 10.91 0.86 -13.43
N ILE A 74 9.79 1.38 -13.93
CA ILE A 74 8.47 1.26 -13.28
C ILE A 74 8.08 -0.19 -12.96
N GLY A 75 8.44 -1.13 -13.84
CA GLY A 75 8.21 -2.56 -13.64
C GLY A 75 8.91 -3.14 -12.40
N GLN A 76 10.04 -2.59 -11.97
CA GLN A 76 10.70 -3.05 -10.74
C GLN A 76 9.87 -2.70 -9.50
N TYR A 77 9.21 -1.54 -9.47
CA TYR A 77 8.32 -1.19 -8.38
C TYR A 77 7.07 -2.07 -8.37
N PHE A 78 6.49 -2.36 -9.53
CA PHE A 78 5.34 -3.26 -9.62
C PHE A 78 5.68 -4.68 -9.16
N LYS A 79 6.88 -5.18 -9.47
CA LYS A 79 7.36 -6.46 -8.94
C LYS A 79 7.52 -6.44 -7.41
N LYS A 80 8.18 -5.41 -6.86
CA LYS A 80 8.36 -5.26 -5.41
C LYS A 80 7.02 -5.15 -4.67
N ALA A 81 6.03 -4.51 -5.27
CA ALA A 81 4.68 -4.41 -4.74
C ALA A 81 3.82 -5.67 -4.97
N ALA A 82 4.38 -6.75 -5.54
CA ALA A 82 3.67 -7.97 -5.94
C ALA A 82 2.48 -7.75 -6.91
N LEU A 83 2.50 -6.63 -7.64
CA LEU A 83 1.52 -6.24 -8.66
C LEU A 83 1.87 -6.80 -10.05
N LEU A 84 3.14 -7.14 -10.27
CA LEU A 84 3.62 -7.81 -11.48
C LEU A 84 4.44 -9.05 -11.10
N SER A 85 4.16 -10.18 -11.72
CA SER A 85 4.96 -11.41 -11.59
C SER A 85 5.77 -11.64 -12.86
N ASP A 86 6.94 -12.26 -12.75
CA ASP A 86 7.82 -12.61 -13.87
C ASP A 86 7.29 -13.76 -14.75
N ARG A 87 5.96 -13.91 -14.84
CA ARG A 87 5.31 -14.97 -15.60
C ARG A 87 5.57 -14.73 -17.09
N ARG A 88 6.70 -15.24 -17.60
CA ARG A 88 6.83 -15.61 -19.00
C ARG A 88 5.76 -16.67 -19.23
N SER A 89 4.69 -16.33 -19.93
CA SER A 89 3.85 -17.37 -20.52
C SER A 89 4.79 -18.20 -21.40
N LYS A 90 4.97 -19.47 -21.05
CA LYS A 90 5.27 -20.46 -22.07
C LYS A 90 4.02 -20.66 -22.93
#